data_AF-A0A932PJ43-F1
#
_entry.id   AF-A0A932PJ43-F1
#
_cell.length_a   1.000
_cell.length_b   1.000
_cell.length_c   1.000
_cell.angle_alpha   90.00
_cell.angle_beta   90.00
_cell.angle_gamma   90.00
#
_symmetry.space_group_name_H-M   'P 1'
#
loop_
_entity.id
_entity.type
_entity.pdbx_description
1 polymer ?
#
loop_
_entity_poly.entity_id
_entity_poly.type
_entity_poly.pdbx_seq_one_letter_code
_entity_poly.pdbx_strand_id
1 'polypeptide(L)'
;MIISAWLVFTILALLCFGIVGLLQKLSTDLISAESALLWFIVGFLLLEPFVYPGRSLFQYSFRSIAFIFLAGLMNALGTWAVFAAMKSGGKASVVVPLTAVYPMVVCLVAPFILPEHITLTQGAGIACGLGAILLLAS
;
A
#
# COMPACT_ATOMS: atom_id res chain seq x y z
N MET A 1 -11.81 25.53 10.75
CA MET A 1 -12.03 24.24 10.08
C MET A 1 -11.33 23.19 10.93
N ILE A 2 -12.07 22.33 11.63
CA ILE A 2 -11.46 21.28 12.46
C ILE A 2 -11.01 20.18 11.51
N ILE A 3 -9.71 19.93 11.40
CA ILE A 3 -9.17 18.84 10.57
C ILE A 3 -9.63 17.53 11.22
N SER A 4 -10.32 16.69 10.45
CA SER A 4 -10.78 15.38 10.91
C SER A 4 -9.60 14.42 11.09
N ALA A 5 -9.63 13.60 12.14
CA ALA A 5 -8.54 12.66 12.46
C ALA A 5 -8.19 11.72 11.29
N TRP A 6 -9.19 11.28 10.52
CA TRP A 6 -8.97 10.43 9.35
C TRP A 6 -8.07 11.10 8.30
N LEU A 7 -8.20 12.42 8.11
CA LEU A 7 -7.40 13.15 7.13
C LEU A 7 -5.94 13.26 7.57
N VAL A 8 -5.70 13.42 8.89
CA VAL A 8 -4.36 13.43 9.46
C VAL A 8 -3.65 12.09 9.21
N PHE A 9 -4.33 10.97 9.48
CA PHE A 9 -3.76 9.64 9.23
C PHE A 9 -3.52 9.38 7.74
N THR A 10 -4.40 9.86 6.86
CA THR A 10 -4.20 9.76 5.40
C THR A 10 -2.97 10.55 4.94
N ILE A 11 -2.77 11.77 5.43
CA ILE A 11 -1.60 12.59 5.09
C ILE A 11 -0.32 11.94 5.61
N LEU A 12 -0.34 11.42 6.85
CA LEU A 12 0.79 10.70 7.42
C LEU A 12 1.14 9.46 6.58
N ALA A 13 0.14 8.67 6.20
CA ALA A 13 0.32 7.50 5.35
C ALA A 13 0.89 7.88 3.98
N LEU A 14 0.40 8.95 3.35
CA LEU A 14 0.91 9.45 2.06
C LEU A 14 2.42 9.77 2.15
N LEU A 15 2.83 10.50 3.19
CA LEU A 15 4.23 10.86 3.40
C LEU A 15 5.10 9.62 3.66
N CYS A 16 4.65 8.73 4.55
CA CYS A 16 5.37 7.50 4.86
C CYS A 16 5.51 6.61 3.62
N PHE A 17 4.45 6.40 2.84
CA PHE A 17 4.49 5.56 1.63
C PHE A 17 5.35 6.16 0.52
N GLY A 18 5.40 7.49 0.40
CA GLY A 18 6.35 8.16 -0.49
C GLY A 18 7.82 7.86 -0.13
N ILE A 19 8.16 7.93 1.16
CA ILE A 19 9.51 7.62 1.66
C ILE A 19 9.83 6.12 1.52
N VAL A 20 8.85 5.24 1.76
CA VAL A 20 9.00 3.78 1.65
C VAL A 20 9.55 3.42 0.27
N GLY A 21 8.98 3.92 -0.82
CA GLY A 21 9.43 3.57 -2.17
C GLY A 21 10.92 3.88 -2.44
N LEU A 22 11.43 4.99 -1.89
CA LEU A 22 12.86 5.34 -1.96
C LEU A 22 13.71 4.37 -1.14
N LEU A 23 13.33 4.12 0.11
CA LEU A 23 14.04 3.21 0.99
C LEU A 23 14.05 1.77 0.46
N GLN A 24 12.96 1.34 -0.19
CA GLN A 24 12.86 0.03 -0.81
C GLN A 24 13.85 -0.11 -1.98
N LYS A 25 13.99 0.93 -2.81
CA LYS A 25 14.99 0.88 -3.88
C LYS A 25 16.40 0.82 -3.33
N LEU A 26 16.74 1.71 -2.40
CA LEU A 26 18.06 1.75 -1.76
C LEU A 26 18.41 0.42 -1.07
N SER A 27 17.46 -0.21 -0.39
CA SER A 27 17.71 -1.49 0.28
C SER A 27 17.88 -2.65 -0.70
N THR A 28 17.07 -2.71 -1.77
CA THR A 28 17.21 -3.78 -2.78
C THR A 28 18.52 -3.71 -3.55
N ASP A 29 19.18 -2.57 -3.63
CA ASP A 29 20.52 -2.51 -4.22
C ASP A 29 21.57 -3.21 -3.34
N LEU A 30 21.32 -3.30 -2.03
CA LEU A 30 22.24 -3.89 -1.03
C LEU A 30 21.96 -5.37 -0.73
N ILE A 31 20.69 -5.79 -0.74
CA ILE A 31 20.28 -7.15 -0.35
C ILE A 31 19.30 -7.77 -1.35
N SER A 32 18.94 -9.05 -1.15
CA SER A 32 17.93 -9.72 -1.98
C SER A 32 16.50 -9.26 -1.64
N ALA A 33 15.55 -9.44 -2.55
CA ALA A 33 14.15 -9.04 -2.34
C ALA A 33 13.48 -9.81 -1.19
N GLU A 34 13.83 -11.10 -1.03
CA GLU A 34 13.35 -11.95 0.05
C GLU A 34 13.87 -11.46 1.40
N SER A 35 15.17 -11.15 1.47
CA SER A 35 15.80 -10.62 2.69
C SER A 35 15.22 -9.25 3.04
N ALA A 36 14.99 -8.39 2.05
CA ALA A 36 14.35 -7.08 2.25
C ALA A 36 12.93 -7.22 2.78
N LEU A 37 12.14 -8.17 2.28
CA LEU A 37 10.78 -8.45 2.78
C LEU A 37 10.80 -8.91 4.24
N LEU A 38 11.72 -9.80 4.61
CA LEU A 38 11.84 -10.26 6.01
C LEU A 38 12.13 -9.09 6.95
N TRP A 39 13.10 -8.23 6.62
CA TRP A 39 13.41 -7.04 7.41
C TRP A 39 12.29 -6.00 7.41
N PHE A 40 11.54 -5.90 6.31
CA PHE A 40 10.34 -5.06 6.24
C PHE A 40 9.27 -5.54 7.23
N ILE A 41 9.02 -6.86 7.31
CA ILE A 41 8.11 -7.46 8.30
C ILE A 41 8.62 -7.22 9.72
N VAL A 42 9.92 -7.36 9.97
CA VAL A 42 10.51 -7.02 11.28
C VAL A 42 10.23 -5.55 11.65
N GLY A 43 10.35 -4.62 10.69
CA GLY A 43 10.00 -3.22 10.90
C GLY A 43 8.53 -3.02 11.33
N PHE A 44 7.59 -3.74 10.70
CA PHE A 44 6.19 -3.74 11.14
C PHE A 44 6.02 -4.24 12.58
N LEU A 45 6.64 -5.38 12.92
CA LEU A 45 6.55 -5.97 14.25
C LEU A 45 7.15 -5.07 15.33
N LEU A 46 8.21 -4.32 15.02
CA LEU A 46 8.82 -3.37 15.94
C LEU A 46 7.96 -2.11 16.15
N LEU A 47 7.10 -1.75 15.20
CA LEU A 47 6.19 -0.60 15.33
C LEU A 47 4.98 -0.92 16.23
N GLU A 48 4.49 -2.16 16.20
CA GLU A 48 3.27 -2.60 16.91
C GLU A 48 3.20 -2.19 18.40
N PRO A 49 4.24 -2.35 19.23
CA PRO A 49 4.18 -1.97 20.64
C PRO A 49 3.89 -0.48 20.90
N PHE A 50 4.20 0.40 19.94
CA PHE A 50 4.00 1.84 20.06
C PHE A 50 2.62 2.30 19.61
N VAL A 51 1.94 1.52 18.76
CA VAL A 51 0.64 1.88 18.19
C VAL A 51 -0.52 1.06 18.76
N TYR A 52 -0.21 -0.11 19.35
CA TYR A 52 -1.21 -1.00 19.91
C TYR A 52 -1.81 -0.47 21.22
N PRO A 53 -3.13 -0.22 21.30
CA PRO A 53 -3.77 0.40 22.46
C PRO A 53 -4.09 -0.59 23.60
N GLY A 54 -3.60 -1.84 23.56
CA GLY A 54 -3.79 -2.81 24.65
C GLY A 54 -5.10 -3.62 24.62
N ARG A 55 -5.92 -3.54 23.57
CA ARG A 55 -7.20 -4.28 23.47
C ARG A 55 -7.00 -5.70 22.95
N SER A 56 -7.67 -6.69 23.56
CA SER A 56 -7.49 -8.12 23.26
C SER A 56 -7.44 -8.48 21.77
N LEU A 57 -6.32 -9.08 21.34
CA LEU A 57 -6.02 -9.47 19.96
C LEU A 57 -6.97 -10.56 19.41
N PHE A 58 -7.60 -11.35 20.27
CA PHE A 58 -8.37 -12.53 19.88
C PHE A 58 -9.86 -12.42 20.17
N GLN A 59 -10.34 -11.25 20.61
CA GLN A 59 -11.77 -11.02 20.84
C GLN A 59 -12.56 -10.73 19.56
N TYR A 60 -11.91 -10.75 18.39
CA TYR A 60 -12.52 -10.46 17.12
C TYR A 60 -13.10 -11.71 16.44
N SER A 61 -14.14 -11.52 15.63
CA SER A 61 -14.74 -12.62 14.87
C SER A 61 -13.75 -13.25 13.90
N PHE A 62 -13.90 -14.56 13.64
CA PHE A 62 -13.08 -15.27 12.64
C PHE A 62 -13.12 -14.58 11.27
N ARG A 63 -14.28 -14.04 10.87
CA ARG A 63 -14.44 -13.34 9.59
C ARG A 63 -13.57 -12.08 9.51
N SER A 64 -13.54 -11.29 10.59
CA SER A 64 -12.69 -10.09 10.69
C SER A 64 -11.21 -10.45 10.61
N ILE A 65 -10.81 -11.49 11.34
CA ILE A 65 -9.42 -12.00 11.35
C ILE A 65 -9.04 -12.53 9.96
N ALA A 66 -9.93 -13.26 9.29
CA ALA A 66 -9.69 -13.78 7.95
C ALA A 66 -9.49 -12.67 6.91
N PHE A 67 -10.29 -11.59 6.97
CA PHE A 67 -10.13 -10.46 6.05
C PHE A 67 -8.81 -9.72 6.26
N ILE A 68 -8.44 -9.40 7.50
CA ILE A 68 -7.16 -8.70 7.77
C ILE A 68 -5.96 -9.59 7.48
N PHE A 69 -6.07 -10.90 7.73
CA PHE A 69 -5.04 -11.87 7.37
C PHE A 69 -4.83 -11.95 5.86
N LEU A 70 -5.91 -12.06 5.08
CA LEU A 70 -5.83 -12.08 3.63
C LEU A 70 -5.27 -10.75 3.08
N ALA A 71 -5.69 -9.62 3.64
CA ALA A 71 -5.12 -8.31 3.31
C ALA A 71 -3.60 -8.27 3.59
N GLY A 72 -3.17 -8.82 4.73
CA GLY A 72 -1.75 -8.96 5.09
C GLY A 72 -0.97 -9.82 4.10
N LEU A 73 -1.52 -10.98 3.69
CA LEU A 73 -0.90 -11.85 2.67
C LEU A 73 -0.74 -11.12 1.33
N MET A 74 -1.79 -10.44 0.87
CA MET A 74 -1.74 -9.68 -0.39
C MET A 74 -0.74 -8.52 -0.30
N ASN A 75 -0.66 -7.84 0.86
CA ASN A 75 0.29 -6.76 1.08
C ASN A 75 1.76 -7.27 1.09
N ALA A 76 2.01 -8.40 1.74
CA ALA A 76 3.33 -9.03 1.75
C ALA A 76 3.76 -9.46 0.34
N LEU A 77 2.86 -10.11 -0.41
CA LEU A 77 3.12 -10.51 -1.79
C LEU A 77 3.38 -9.29 -2.70
N GLY A 78 2.54 -8.26 -2.60
CA GLY A 78 2.70 -7.03 -3.36
C GLY A 78 4.03 -6.32 -3.03
N THR A 79 4.38 -6.23 -1.75
CA THR A 79 5.65 -5.64 -1.31
C THR A 79 6.84 -6.42 -1.85
N TRP A 80 6.81 -7.76 -1.79
CA TRP A 80 7.85 -8.59 -2.38
C TRP A 80 7.98 -8.37 -3.88
N ALA A 81 6.86 -8.28 -4.61
CA ALA A 81 6.87 -8.03 -6.04
C ALA A 81 7.48 -6.65 -6.38
N VAL A 82 7.21 -5.62 -5.56
CA VAL A 82 7.86 -4.30 -5.69
C VAL A 82 9.37 -4.41 -5.48
N PHE A 83 9.80 -5.10 -4.43
CA PHE A 83 11.23 -5.32 -4.18
C PHE A 83 11.90 -6.08 -5.34
N ALA A 84 11.27 -7.14 -5.84
CA ALA A 84 11.75 -7.89 -6.98
C ALA A 84 11.86 -7.01 -8.24
N ALA A 85 10.83 -6.20 -8.54
CA ALA A 85 10.85 -5.28 -9.68
C ALA A 85 11.99 -4.25 -9.57
N MET A 86 12.21 -3.67 -8.39
CA MET A 86 13.31 -2.73 -8.15
C MET A 86 14.69 -3.39 -8.24
N LYS A 87 14.81 -4.63 -7.76
CA LYS A 87 16.03 -5.44 -7.86
C LYS A 87 16.34 -5.81 -9.31
N SER A 88 15.34 -6.09 -10.12
CA SER A 88 15.45 -6.42 -11.55
C SER A 88 15.77 -5.21 -12.45
N GLY A 89 16.21 -4.08 -11.88
CA GLY A 89 16.58 -2.88 -12.63
C GLY A 89 15.48 -1.81 -12.73
N GLY A 90 14.31 -2.05 -12.13
CA GLY A 90 13.25 -1.06 -12.04
C GLY A 90 13.68 0.18 -11.26
N LYS A 91 13.48 1.36 -11.86
CA LYS A 91 13.72 2.64 -11.19
C LYS A 91 12.61 2.91 -10.18
N ALA A 92 12.95 3.39 -8.98
CA ALA A 92 11.95 3.81 -7.99
C ALA A 92 10.95 4.82 -8.57
N SER A 93 11.44 5.77 -9.38
CA SER A 93 10.62 6.80 -10.03
C SER A 93 9.59 6.28 -11.01
N VAL A 94 9.67 4.99 -11.41
CA VAL A 94 8.71 4.34 -12.31
C VAL A 94 7.89 3.30 -11.54
N VAL A 95 8.54 2.41 -10.79
CA VAL A 95 7.88 1.31 -10.07
C VAL A 95 6.93 1.84 -9.00
N VAL A 96 7.30 2.89 -8.27
CA VAL A 96 6.48 3.43 -7.16
C VAL A 96 5.20 4.09 -7.70
N PRO A 97 5.25 5.03 -8.67
CA PRO A 97 4.02 5.58 -9.25
C PRO A 97 3.16 4.52 -9.93
N LEU A 98 3.78 3.55 -10.64
CA LEU A 98 3.05 2.51 -11.34
C LEU A 98 2.28 1.60 -10.38
N THR A 99 2.85 1.28 -9.22
CA THR A 99 2.17 0.45 -8.22
C THR A 99 1.16 1.23 -7.38
N ALA A 100 1.36 2.55 -7.22
CA ALA A 100 0.43 3.43 -6.53
C ALA A 100 -0.95 3.59 -7.22
N VAL A 101 -1.17 2.99 -8.39
CA VAL A 101 -2.49 2.89 -9.05
C VAL A 101 -3.41 1.83 -8.46
N TYR A 102 -2.96 1.04 -7.47
CA TYR A 102 -3.82 0.05 -6.83
C TYR A 102 -5.19 0.60 -6.34
N PRO A 103 -5.38 1.89 -5.98
CA PRO A 103 -6.71 2.43 -5.69
C PRO A 103 -7.70 2.26 -6.84
N MET A 104 -7.23 2.10 -8.08
CA MET A 104 -8.08 1.81 -9.23
C MET A 104 -8.64 0.40 -9.19
N VAL A 105 -7.84 -0.57 -8.73
CA VAL A 105 -8.34 -1.92 -8.46
C VAL A 105 -9.43 -1.85 -7.40
N VAL A 106 -9.20 -1.04 -6.34
CA VAL A 106 -10.23 -0.80 -5.31
C VAL A 106 -11.46 -0.15 -5.92
N CYS A 107 -11.35 0.89 -6.74
CA CYS A 107 -12.51 1.50 -7.40
C CYS A 107 -13.23 0.51 -8.32
N LEU A 108 -12.52 -0.30 -9.10
CA LEU A 108 -13.18 -1.27 -9.97
C LEU A 108 -13.89 -2.38 -9.17
N VAL A 109 -13.33 -2.81 -8.04
CA VAL A 109 -13.84 -3.95 -7.27
C VAL A 109 -14.85 -3.50 -6.19
N ALA A 110 -14.70 -2.31 -5.61
CA ALA A 110 -15.50 -1.82 -4.50
C ALA A 110 -17.00 -1.84 -4.79
N PRO A 111 -17.53 -1.40 -5.95
CA PRO A 111 -18.97 -1.45 -6.23
C PRO A 111 -19.58 -2.86 -6.22
N PHE A 112 -18.76 -3.90 -6.40
CA PHE A 112 -19.21 -5.29 -6.36
C PHE A 112 -19.23 -5.89 -4.95
N ILE A 113 -18.51 -5.28 -4.00
CA ILE A 113 -18.31 -5.82 -2.64
C ILE A 113 -18.92 -4.90 -1.58
N LEU A 114 -18.79 -3.59 -1.77
CA LEU A 114 -19.28 -2.53 -0.90
C LEU A 114 -20.55 -1.92 -1.53
N PRO A 115 -21.51 -1.48 -0.70
CA PRO A 115 -22.71 -0.78 -1.16
C PRO A 115 -22.38 0.67 -1.55
N GLU A 116 -21.33 0.87 -2.35
CA GLU A 116 -20.82 2.17 -2.77
C GLU A 116 -20.94 2.34 -4.29
N HIS A 117 -21.35 3.53 -4.73
CA HIS A 117 -21.46 3.88 -6.13
C HIS A 117 -20.34 4.82 -6.55
N ILE A 118 -19.67 4.51 -7.66
CA ILE A 118 -18.68 5.39 -8.26
C ILE A 118 -19.37 6.45 -9.09
N THR A 119 -19.03 7.71 -8.82
CA THR A 119 -19.52 8.83 -9.61
C THR A 119 -18.74 8.95 -10.92
N LEU A 120 -19.35 9.60 -11.92
CA LEU A 120 -18.68 9.88 -13.21
C LEU A 120 -17.39 10.70 -13.03
N THR A 121 -17.34 11.60 -12.05
CA THR A 121 -16.16 12.41 -11.75
C THR A 121 -15.03 11.58 -11.14
N GLN A 122 -15.34 10.61 -10.28
CA GLN A 122 -14.36 9.65 -9.77
C GLN A 122 -13.82 8.76 -10.90
N GLY A 123 -14.70 8.29 -11.80
CA GLY A 123 -14.32 7.55 -13.00
C GLY A 123 -13.36 8.33 -13.92
N ALA A 124 -13.65 9.61 -14.17
CA ALA A 124 -12.75 10.48 -14.93
C ALA A 124 -11.41 10.70 -14.22
N GLY A 125 -11.41 10.88 -12.89
CA GLY A 125 -10.19 10.99 -12.09
C GLY A 125 -9.30 9.75 -12.19
N ILE A 126 -9.91 8.56 -12.16
CA ILE A 126 -9.22 7.28 -12.37
C ILE A 126 -8.59 7.24 -13.76
N ALA A 127 -9.33 7.57 -14.82
CA ALA A 127 -8.81 7.58 -16.19
C ALA A 127 -7.63 8.57 -16.36
N CYS A 128 -7.73 9.77 -15.78
CA CYS A 128 -6.63 10.73 -15.78
C CYS A 128 -5.39 10.21 -15.04
N GLY A 129 -5.58 9.57 -13.88
CA GLY A 129 -4.48 8.94 -13.14
C GLY A 129 -3.75 7.88 -13.96
N LEU A 130 -4.48 7.06 -14.73
CA LEU A 130 -3.90 6.04 -15.60
C LEU A 130 -3.03 6.70 -16.68
N GLY A 131 -3.55 7.74 -17.32
CA GLY A 131 -2.83 8.48 -18.35
C GLY A 131 -1.53 9.11 -17.82
N ALA A 132 -1.58 9.76 -16.66
CA ALA A 132 -0.40 10.35 -16.03
C ALA A 132 0.70 9.31 -15.77
N ILE A 133 0.33 8.08 -15.41
CA ILE A 133 1.27 7.03 -15.02
C ILE A 133 1.84 6.30 -16.22
N LEU A 134 1.05 6.07 -17.27
CA LEU A 134 1.57 5.58 -18.55
C LEU A 134 2.63 6.52 -19.11
N LEU A 135 2.45 7.84 -18.95
CA LEU A 135 3.43 8.85 -19.33
C LEU A 135 4.67 8.86 -18.43
N LEU A 136 4.54 8.52 -17.14
CA LEU A 136 5.70 8.36 -16.24
C LEU A 136 6.48 7.07 -16.49
N ALA A 137 5.82 6.05 -17.03
CA ALA A 137 6.40 4.72 -17.27
C ALA A 137 7.05 4.57 -18.65
N SER A 138 6.80 5.48 -19.59
CA SER A 138 7.45 5.56 -20.90
C SER A 138 8.86 6.17 -20.82
#